data_AF-A0A1Y1M7I5-F1
#
_entry.id   AF-A0A1Y1M7I5-F1
#
_cell.length_a   1.000
_cell.length_b   1.000
_cell.length_c   1.000
_cell.angle_alpha   90.00
_cell.angle_beta   90.00
_cell.angle_gamma   90.00
#
_symmetry.space_group_name_H-M   'P 1'
#
loop_
_entity.id
_entity.type
_entity.pdbx_description
1 polymer ?
#
loop_
_entity_poly.entity_id
_entity_poly.type
_entity_poly.pdbx_seq_one_letter_code
_entity_poly.pdbx_strand_id
1 'polypeptide(L)'
;NGKMDWNRFEELLNNVDSPTNLRTTDDIDSAVKHITTAIVDTVKLTCTPAKRSLPIDYNYPPQYIIGLIKSKSQIRREFQRTRSALIKNRLNNITHQIKRELDNLRINTYRK
;
A
#
# COMPACT_ATOMS: atom_id res chain seq x y z
N ASN A 1 -16.53 4.64 0.03
CA ASN A 1 -16.91 3.22 0.29
C ASN A 1 -15.91 2.35 -0.45
N GLY A 2 -15.21 1.46 0.24
CA GLY A 2 -14.20 0.62 -0.41
C GLY A 2 -14.82 -0.63 -1.05
N LYS A 3 -13.97 -1.52 -1.58
CA LYS A 3 -14.41 -2.67 -2.37
C LYS A 3 -14.98 -3.73 -1.42
N MET A 4 -16.20 -4.19 -1.71
CA MET A 4 -16.87 -5.28 -1.02
C MET A 4 -16.25 -6.61 -1.47
N ASP A 5 -15.88 -7.48 -0.52
CA ASP A 5 -15.58 -8.89 -0.79
C ASP A 5 -16.87 -9.71 -0.71
N TRP A 6 -17.49 -9.94 -1.88
CA TRP A 6 -18.79 -10.61 -1.97
C TRP A 6 -18.74 -12.09 -1.56
N ASN A 7 -17.64 -12.79 -1.85
CA ASN A 7 -17.49 -14.21 -1.50
C ASN A 7 -17.44 -14.39 0.02
N ARG A 8 -16.63 -13.55 0.69
CA ARG A 8 -16.54 -13.55 2.15
C ARG A 8 -17.83 -13.09 2.82
N PHE A 9 -18.56 -12.17 2.18
CA PHE A 9 -19.86 -11.72 2.68
C PHE A 9 -20.89 -12.85 2.67
N GLU A 10 -20.97 -13.60 1.58
CA GLU A 10 -21.85 -14.76 1.46
C GLU A 10 -21.51 -15.84 2.50
N GLU A 11 -20.22 -16.18 2.66
CA GLU A 11 -19.77 -17.16 3.66
C GLU A 11 -20.19 -16.75 5.07
N LEU A 12 -19.95 -15.50 5.46
CA LEU A 12 -20.28 -15.02 6.80
C LEU A 12 -21.80 -14.94 7.04
N LEU A 13 -22.57 -14.53 6.04
CA LEU A 13 -24.02 -14.42 6.16
C LEU A 13 -24.68 -15.81 6.27
N ASN A 14 -24.15 -16.81 5.56
CA ASN A 14 -24.64 -18.19 5.62
C ASN A 14 -24.39 -18.87 6.98
N ASN A 15 -23.48 -18.32 7.80
CA ASN A 15 -23.20 -18.81 9.15
C ASN A 15 -24.03 -18.12 10.24
N VAL A 16 -24.92 -17.19 9.87
CA VAL A 16 -25.82 -16.52 10.82
C VAL A 16 -26.99 -17.44 11.14
N ASP A 17 -27.17 -17.76 12.42
CA ASP A 17 -28.27 -18.59 12.87
C ASP A 17 -29.63 -17.94 12.58
N SER A 18 -30.55 -18.73 12.03
CA SER A 18 -31.92 -18.25 11.82
C SER A 18 -32.70 -18.28 13.13
N PRO A 19 -33.37 -17.18 13.54
CA PRO A 19 -34.23 -17.20 14.70
C PRO A 19 -35.43 -18.12 14.43
N THR A 20 -35.51 -19.23 15.17
CA THR A 20 -36.49 -20.30 14.95
C THR A 20 -37.80 -20.14 15.73
N ASN A 21 -37.85 -19.22 16.69
CA ASN A 21 -39.00 -19.05 17.57
C ASN A 21 -39.54 -17.62 17.45
N LEU A 22 -40.67 -17.46 16.76
CA LEU A 22 -41.31 -16.17 16.44
C LEU A 22 -42.76 -16.15 16.96
N ARG A 23 -42.94 -16.49 18.24
CA ARG A 23 -44.29 -16.71 18.82
C ARG A 23 -44.90 -15.44 19.39
N THR A 24 -44.08 -14.47 19.76
CA THR A 24 -44.51 -13.20 20.32
C THR A 24 -44.00 -12.03 19.50
N THR A 25 -44.60 -10.86 19.68
CA THR A 25 -44.13 -9.61 19.05
C THR A 25 -42.70 -9.29 19.47
N ASP A 26 -42.34 -9.55 20.74
CA ASP A 26 -40.98 -9.34 21.26
C ASP A 26 -39.96 -10.28 20.58
N ASP A 27 -40.35 -11.52 20.28
CA ASP A 27 -39.51 -12.46 19.53
C ASP A 27 -39.27 -11.98 18.09
N ILE A 28 -40.30 -11.41 17.46
CA ILE A 28 -40.22 -10.85 16.10
C ILE A 28 -39.27 -9.65 16.09
N ASP A 29 -39.42 -8.72 17.02
CA ASP A 29 -38.54 -7.55 17.12
C ASP A 29 -37.09 -7.95 17.41
N SER A 30 -36.90 -8.95 18.25
CA SER A 30 -35.58 -9.52 18.56
C SER A 30 -34.94 -10.17 17.33
N ALA A 31 -35.73 -10.92 16.55
CA ALA A 31 -35.29 -11.53 15.29
C ALA A 31 -34.90 -10.48 14.24
N VAL A 32 -35.71 -9.44 14.07
CA VAL A 32 -35.41 -8.32 13.16
C VAL A 32 -34.11 -7.63 13.57
N LYS A 33 -33.93 -7.37 14.87
CA LYS A 33 -32.70 -6.77 15.40
C LYS A 33 -31.50 -7.67 15.15
N HIS A 34 -31.62 -8.97 15.41
CA HIS A 34 -30.55 -9.95 15.19
C HIS A 34 -30.09 -9.97 13.72
N ILE A 35 -31.02 -10.11 12.78
CA ILE A 35 -30.74 -10.10 11.34
C ILE A 35 -30.08 -8.78 10.92
N THR A 36 -30.61 -7.65 11.38
CA THR A 36 -30.09 -6.32 11.04
C THR A 36 -28.65 -6.15 11.54
N THR A 37 -28.37 -6.56 12.79
CA THR A 37 -27.03 -6.52 13.36
C THR A 37 -26.07 -7.43 12.61
N ALA A 38 -26.48 -8.66 12.29
CA ALA A 38 -25.66 -9.61 11.56
C ALA A 38 -25.28 -9.10 10.15
N ILE A 39 -26.22 -8.51 9.41
CA ILE A 39 -25.95 -7.90 8.11
C ILE A 39 -24.95 -6.74 8.26
N VAL A 40 -25.20 -5.82 9.20
CA VAL A 40 -24.34 -4.65 9.43
C VAL A 40 -22.92 -5.07 9.80
N ASP A 41 -22.76 -6.05 10.68
CA ASP A 41 -21.45 -6.50 11.11
C ASP A 41 -20.72 -7.27 10.01
N THR A 42 -21.43 -8.07 9.23
CA THR A 42 -20.86 -8.74 8.06
C THR A 42 -20.36 -7.71 7.03
N VAL A 43 -21.15 -6.68 6.72
CA VAL A 43 -20.74 -5.58 5.83
C VAL A 43 -19.48 -4.89 6.35
N LYS A 44 -19.37 -4.62 7.65
CA LYS A 44 -18.17 -3.98 8.23
C LYS A 44 -16.92 -4.86 8.07
N LEU A 45 -17.05 -6.17 8.20
CA LEU A 45 -15.94 -7.12 8.12
C LEU A 45 -15.45 -7.35 6.69
N THR A 46 -16.35 -7.26 5.70
CA THR A 46 -16.03 -7.58 4.30
C THR A 46 -15.83 -6.35 3.42
N CYS A 47 -16.26 -5.18 3.87
CA CYS A 47 -15.98 -3.94 3.18
C CYS A 47 -14.54 -3.52 3.50
N THR A 48 -13.64 -3.72 2.53
CA THR A 48 -12.28 -3.20 2.69
C THR A 48 -12.33 -1.67 2.75
N PRO A 49 -11.58 -1.00 3.65
CA PRO A 49 -11.46 0.45 3.57
C PRO A 49 -10.83 0.77 2.20
N ALA A 50 -11.37 1.79 1.53
CA ALA A 50 -10.76 2.28 0.30
C ALA A 50 -9.29 2.60 0.62
N LYS A 51 -8.35 1.84 0.05
CA LYS A 51 -6.94 2.18 0.14
C LYS A 51 -6.84 3.57 -0.45
N ARG A 52 -6.58 4.59 0.38
CA ARG A 52 -6.15 5.88 -0.11
C ARG A 52 -4.82 5.59 -0.79
N SER A 53 -4.84 5.37 -2.10
CA SER A 53 -3.61 5.42 -2.88
C SER A 53 -3.07 6.81 -2.61
N LEU A 54 -1.96 6.90 -1.89
CA LEU A 54 -1.22 8.15 -1.80
C LEU A 54 -1.04 8.60 -3.25
N PRO A 55 -1.33 9.87 -3.58
CA PRO A 55 -1.07 10.38 -4.91
C PRO A 55 0.37 10.00 -5.26
N ILE A 56 0.54 9.34 -6.41
CA ILE A 56 1.86 9.03 -6.93
C ILE A 56 2.51 10.39 -7.16
N ASP A 57 3.37 10.79 -6.24
CA ASP A 57 4.08 12.06 -6.33
C ASP A 57 5.15 11.88 -7.40
N TYR A 58 4.83 12.34 -8.61
CA TYR A 58 5.70 12.29 -9.79
C TYR A 58 7.03 13.03 -9.59
N ASN A 59 7.21 13.74 -8.48
CA ASN A 59 8.46 14.40 -8.13
C ASN A 59 9.55 13.45 -7.62
N TYR A 60 9.23 12.17 -7.33
CA TYR A 60 10.22 11.21 -6.85
C TYR A 60 10.80 10.35 -7.98
N PRO A 61 12.14 10.25 -8.09
CA PRO A 61 12.74 9.32 -9.03
C PRO A 61 12.45 7.87 -8.61
N PRO A 62 12.49 6.90 -9.56
CA PRO A 62 12.27 5.49 -9.28
C PRO A 62 13.13 4.95 -8.14
N GLN A 63 12.61 3.95 -7.43
CA GLN A 63 13.22 3.37 -6.23
C GLN A 63 14.69 2.95 -6.42
N TYR A 64 15.06 2.49 -7.61
CA TYR A 64 16.45 2.11 -7.89
C TYR A 64 17.41 3.32 -7.86
N ILE A 65 17.01 4.49 -8.36
CA ILE A 65 17.81 5.73 -8.30
C ILE A 65 17.93 6.20 -6.85
N ILE A 66 16.85 6.10 -6.08
CA ILE A 66 16.88 6.40 -4.64
C ILE A 66 17.92 5.49 -3.96
N GLY A 67 17.99 4.22 -4.34
CA GLY A 67 19.04 3.28 -3.90
C GLY A 67 20.44 3.80 -4.21
N LEU A 68 20.70 4.24 -5.44
CA LEU A 68 22.00 4.81 -5.84
C LEU A 68 22.35 6.07 -5.03
N ILE A 69 21.39 6.96 -4.77
CA ILE A 69 21.59 8.17 -3.96
C ILE A 69 21.98 7.81 -2.52
N LYS A 70 21.34 6.78 -1.93
CA LYS A 70 21.69 6.27 -0.59
C LYS A 70 23.11 5.73 -0.57
N SER A 71 23.49 4.91 -1.55
CA SER A 71 24.85 4.38 -1.68
C SER A 71 25.89 5.50 -1.89
N LYS A 72 25.59 6.53 -2.71
CA LYS A 72 26.46 7.70 -2.87
C LYS A 72 26.71 8.40 -1.53
N SER A 73 25.66 8.55 -0.72
CA SER A 73 25.75 9.16 0.60
C SER A 73 26.59 8.33 1.58
N GLN A 74 26.52 7.00 1.50
CA GLN A 74 27.39 6.10 2.28
C GLN A 74 28.86 6.23 1.86
N ILE A 75 29.15 6.13 0.56
CA ILE A 75 30.51 6.24 0.01
C ILE A 75 31.12 7.61 0.30
N ARG A 76 30.33 8.70 0.25
CA ARG A 76 30.81 10.04 0.60
C ARG A 76 31.25 10.11 2.06
N ARG A 77 30.48 9.52 2.99
CA ARG A 77 30.85 9.45 4.41
C ARG A 77 32.14 8.67 4.60
N GLU A 78 32.29 7.55 3.91
CA GLU A 78 33.53 6.75 3.94
C GLU A 78 34.72 7.53 3.39
N PHE A 79 34.56 8.24 2.27
CA PHE A 79 35.62 9.07 1.69
C PHE A 79 36.03 10.21 2.64
N GLN A 80 35.07 10.87 3.31
CA GLN A 80 35.36 11.93 4.26
C GLN A 80 36.21 11.43 5.43
N ARG A 81 35.97 10.19 5.90
CA ARG A 81 36.71 9.56 6.99
C ARG A 81 38.09 9.06 6.58
N THR A 82 38.17 8.40 5.43
CA THR A 82 39.39 7.69 5.00
C THR A 82 40.29 8.51 4.10
N ARG A 83 39.73 9.51 3.40
CA ARG A 83 40.36 10.27 2.29
C ARG A 83 41.01 9.38 1.22
N SER A 84 40.59 8.12 1.12
CA SER A 84 41.15 7.14 0.19
C SER A 84 40.80 7.45 -1.28
N ALA A 85 41.81 7.36 -2.17
CA ALA A 85 41.63 7.55 -3.60
C ALA A 85 40.71 6.49 -4.23
N LEU A 86 40.74 5.25 -3.74
CA LEU A 86 39.86 4.18 -4.20
C LEU A 86 38.39 4.51 -3.93
N ILE A 87 38.10 5.05 -2.74
CA ILE A 87 36.74 5.45 -2.36
C ILE A 87 36.30 6.68 -3.14
N LYS A 88 37.21 7.61 -3.44
CA LYS A 88 36.94 8.74 -4.35
C LYS A 88 36.53 8.26 -5.75
N ASN A 89 37.23 7.26 -6.29
CA ASN A 89 36.89 6.68 -7.60
C ASN A 89 35.49 6.04 -7.58
N ARG A 90 35.16 5.29 -6.51
CA ARG A 90 33.82 4.74 -6.31
C ARG A 90 32.75 5.85 -6.22
N LEU A 91 33.02 6.93 -5.51
CA LEU A 91 32.12 8.08 -5.36
C LEU A 91 31.85 8.78 -6.70
N ASN A 92 32.88 8.92 -7.53
CA ASN A 92 32.74 9.48 -8.87
C ASN A 92 31.92 8.54 -9.77
N ASN A 93 32.22 7.24 -9.76
CA ASN A 93 31.51 6.26 -10.57
C ASN A 93 30.00 6.28 -10.27
N ILE A 94 29.61 6.22 -8.99
CA ILE A 94 28.19 6.25 -8.62
C ILE A 94 27.53 7.59 -8.96
N THR A 95 28.28 8.69 -8.92
CA THR A 95 27.78 10.01 -9.33
C THR A 95 27.49 10.06 -10.83
N HIS A 96 28.38 9.51 -11.67
CA HIS A 96 28.16 9.39 -13.10
C HIS A 96 26.99 8.45 -13.43
N GLN A 97 26.87 7.34 -12.70
CA GLN A 97 25.76 6.41 -12.85
C GLN A 97 24.42 7.10 -12.56
N ILE A 98 24.28 7.78 -11.42
CA ILE A 98 23.06 8.54 -11.08
C ILE A 98 22.69 9.54 -12.18
N LYS A 99 23.69 10.29 -12.68
CA LYS A 99 23.45 11.27 -13.75
C LYS A 99 22.90 10.60 -15.02
N ARG A 100 23.54 9.51 -15.47
CA ARG A 100 23.11 8.74 -16.65
C ARG A 100 21.68 8.23 -16.50
N GLU A 101 21.36 7.69 -15.34
CA GLU A 101 20.04 7.13 -15.05
C GLU A 101 18.94 8.20 -15.01
N LEU A 102 19.23 9.37 -14.44
CA LEU A 102 18.31 10.52 -14.49
C LEU A 102 18.13 11.04 -15.92
N ASP A 103 19.20 11.12 -16.71
CA ASP A 103 19.12 11.52 -18.12
C ASP A 103 18.28 10.53 -18.93
N ASN A 104 18.48 9.22 -18.73
CA ASN A 104 17.68 8.16 -19.35
C ASN A 104 16.20 8.29 -19.00
N LEU A 105 15.87 8.50 -17.72
CA LEU A 105 14.49 8.73 -17.30
C LEU A 105 13.88 9.94 -17.97
N ARG A 106 14.61 11.06 -18.00
CA ARG A 106 14.14 12.28 -18.64
C ARG A 106 13.86 12.05 -20.13
N ILE A 107 14.76 11.39 -20.86
CA ILE A 107 14.57 11.08 -22.28
C ILE A 107 13.36 10.16 -22.49
N ASN A 108 13.22 9.12 -21.66
CA ASN A 108 12.11 8.17 -21.77
C ASN A 108 10.75 8.82 -21.47
N THR A 109 10.70 9.82 -20.58
CA THR A 109 9.49 10.61 -20.33
C THR A 109 9.07 11.41 -21.56
N TYR A 110 10.00 12.00 -22.32
CA TYR A 110 9.67 12.75 -23.55
C TYR A 110 9.34 11.88 -24.76
N ARG A 111 9.71 10.59 -24.73
CA ARG A 111 9.43 9.63 -25.82
C ARG A 111 8.10 8.89 -25.65
N LYS A 112 7.43 9.06 -24.50
CA LYS A 112 6.06 8.59 -24.26
C LYS A 112 5.07 9.64 -24.73
#